data_AF-A0A534IPE5-F1
#
_entry.id   AF-A0A534IPE5-F1
#
_cell.length_a   1.000
_cell.length_b   1.000
_cell.length_c   1.000
_cell.angle_alpha   90.00
_cell.angle_beta   90.00
_cell.angle_gamma   90.00
#
_symmetry.space_group_name_H-M   'P 1'
#
loop_
_entity.id
_entity.type
_entity.pdbx_description
1 polymer ?
#
loop_
_entity_poly.entity_id
_entity_poly.type
_entity_poly.pdbx_seq_one_letter_code
_entity_poly.pdbx_strand_id
1 'polypeptide(L)'
;MDQWEVSDEGVPPMRLSAEQILALIAQGRLGLTSQVRRTGEAQWSRAAGRSEFGFGFPHMNFLAWKNARKYAEASGVAAINPSFERVTDLAKKIAGGPSASKYAFWFCAHVDWLPAPIVRNAKLFKMWDGFWVAPLVESSNVRPGTWLNVYLVAFNFTDKAQQRTIRAKDAPIPEEMKASLTFTLPAWRWTVQRVSIPATLAPGEHTLGFTTKTGTERAATAIAVGLLSLGTVVHMPGSAGFSLRYRILSPEVAKTITDWETWGVESAARRFEAANALAIVDIRGSRIPKETILARFRPYLTPSVILACLEDKEKGPQAAITACFDDFIYDAVGIDGPEKAFVGP
;
A
#
# COMPACT_ATOMS: atom_id res chain seq x y z
N MET A 1 -1.65 -19.76 27.67
CA MET A 1 -1.51 -19.00 26.41
C MET A 1 -2.04 -19.88 25.30
N ASP A 2 -3.01 -19.40 24.52
CA ASP A 2 -3.62 -20.16 23.43
C ASP A 2 -2.60 -20.32 22.29
N GLN A 3 -1.86 -21.43 22.32
CA GLN A 3 -0.93 -21.80 21.26
C GLN A 3 -1.67 -22.48 20.11
N TRP A 4 -1.31 -22.08 18.90
CA TRP A 4 -1.85 -22.60 17.66
C TRP A 4 -0.78 -23.38 16.92
N GLU A 5 -1.19 -24.44 16.24
CA GLU A 5 -0.38 -25.11 15.24
C GLU A 5 -0.81 -24.61 13.86
N VAL A 6 0.16 -24.26 13.03
CA VAL A 6 -0.05 -23.75 11.68
C VAL A 6 0.64 -24.65 10.68
N SER A 7 -0.08 -25.05 9.64
CA SER A 7 0.44 -25.81 8.51
C SER A 7 0.19 -25.01 7.23
N ASP A 8 1.21 -24.89 6.40
CA ASP A 8 1.11 -24.27 5.08
C ASP A 8 1.87 -25.10 4.03
N GLU A 9 1.60 -24.86 2.76
CA GLU A 9 2.23 -25.64 1.68
C GLU A 9 3.76 -25.59 1.77
N GLY A 10 4.41 -26.76 1.82
CA GLY A 10 5.85 -26.88 1.86
C GLY A 10 6.51 -26.52 3.19
N VAL A 11 5.74 -26.25 4.26
CA VAL A 11 6.27 -25.88 5.58
C VAL A 11 5.76 -26.86 6.63
N PRO A 12 6.64 -27.47 7.44
CA PRO A 12 6.23 -28.31 8.57
C PRO A 12 5.33 -27.55 9.55
N PRO A 13 4.42 -28.23 10.28
CA PRO A 13 3.61 -27.58 11.29
C PRO A 13 4.45 -26.81 12.32
N MET A 14 4.12 -25.54 12.52
CA MET A 14 4.80 -24.66 13.48
C MET A 14 3.87 -24.28 14.62
N ARG A 15 4.38 -24.22 15.85
CA ARG A 15 3.66 -23.68 17.00
C ARG A 15 3.87 -22.19 17.10
N LEU A 16 2.77 -21.44 17.05
CA LEU A 16 2.77 -19.98 17.03
C LEU A 16 1.69 -19.44 17.95
N SER A 17 1.91 -18.24 18.47
CA SER A 17 0.84 -17.43 19.08
C SER A 17 -0.08 -16.87 17.99
N ALA A 18 -1.31 -16.49 18.37
CA ALA A 18 -2.24 -15.84 17.45
C ALA A 18 -1.65 -14.57 16.81
N GLU A 19 -0.85 -13.81 17.57
CA GLU A 19 -0.20 -12.60 17.08
C GLU A 19 0.84 -12.90 16.00
N GLN A 20 1.68 -13.92 16.21
CA GLN A 20 2.66 -14.35 15.20
C GLN A 20 1.97 -14.81 13.91
N ILE A 21 0.83 -15.50 14.03
CA ILE A 21 0.04 -15.92 12.86
C ILE A 21 -0.46 -14.69 12.08
N LEU A 22 -1.06 -13.72 12.77
CA LEU A 22 -1.51 -12.48 12.16
C LEU A 22 -0.36 -11.71 11.48
N ALA A 23 0.81 -11.66 12.11
CA ALA A 23 1.99 -11.02 11.51
C ALA A 23 2.45 -11.72 10.22
N LEU A 24 2.44 -13.05 10.20
CA LEU A 24 2.76 -13.80 8.98
C LEU A 24 1.71 -13.60 7.88
N ILE A 25 0.42 -13.54 8.23
CA ILE A 25 -0.67 -13.22 7.28
C ILE A 25 -0.46 -11.83 6.69
N ALA A 26 -0.25 -10.83 7.55
CA ALA A 26 -0.06 -9.42 7.17
C ALA A 26 1.18 -9.18 6.30
N GLN A 27 2.14 -10.12 6.28
CA GLN A 27 3.34 -10.08 5.44
C GLN A 27 3.23 -10.98 4.19
N GLY A 28 2.09 -11.62 3.96
CA GLY A 28 1.90 -12.59 2.87
C GLY A 28 2.70 -13.88 3.01
N ARG A 29 3.21 -14.16 4.23
CA ARG A 29 3.96 -15.38 4.56
C ARG A 29 3.07 -16.57 4.91
N LEU A 30 1.78 -16.36 5.10
CA LEU A 30 0.76 -17.40 5.11
C LEU A 30 -0.24 -17.16 3.98
N GLY A 31 -0.55 -18.20 3.22
CA GLY A 31 -1.50 -18.15 2.11
C GLY A 31 -2.96 -18.29 2.56
N LEU A 32 -3.89 -17.96 1.68
CA LEU A 32 -5.34 -18.15 1.93
C LEU A 32 -5.73 -19.61 2.18
N THR A 33 -4.87 -20.55 1.77
CA THR A 33 -5.01 -21.98 1.99
C THR A 33 -4.33 -22.48 3.26
N SER A 34 -3.62 -21.64 4.02
CA SER A 34 -2.99 -22.08 5.27
C SER A 34 -4.02 -22.65 6.24
N GLN A 35 -3.62 -23.70 6.96
CA GLN A 35 -4.46 -24.38 7.94
C GLN A 35 -3.95 -24.12 9.34
N VAL A 36 -4.89 -24.02 10.28
CA VAL A 36 -4.62 -23.84 11.71
C VAL A 36 -5.49 -24.75 12.55
N ARG A 37 -5.00 -25.06 13.75
CA ARG A 37 -5.75 -25.67 14.83
C ARG A 37 -5.21 -25.19 16.17
N ARG A 38 -6.05 -25.16 17.20
CA ARG A 38 -5.55 -24.93 18.57
C ARG A 38 -4.78 -26.16 19.04
N THR A 39 -3.81 -25.97 19.92
CA THR A 39 -3.08 -27.11 20.50
C THR A 39 -4.07 -28.03 21.23
N GLY A 40 -4.16 -29.29 20.80
CA GLY A 40 -5.12 -30.28 21.32
C GLY A 40 -6.40 -30.42 20.49
N GLU A 41 -6.66 -29.54 19.51
CA GLU A 41 -7.71 -29.79 18.52
C GLU A 41 -7.27 -30.91 17.56
N ALA A 42 -8.15 -31.87 17.29
CA ALA A 42 -7.86 -32.95 16.36
C ALA A 42 -7.84 -32.47 14.90
N GLN A 43 -8.76 -31.55 14.55
CA GLN A 43 -9.03 -31.16 13.17
C GLN A 43 -8.32 -29.86 12.77
N TRP A 44 -7.71 -29.90 11.60
CA TRP A 44 -7.22 -28.73 10.89
C TRP A 44 -8.36 -27.99 10.20
N SER A 45 -8.25 -26.67 10.13
CA SER A 45 -9.24 -25.80 9.50
C SER A 45 -8.54 -24.66 8.76
N ARG A 46 -9.17 -24.07 7.76
CA ARG A 46 -8.59 -22.92 7.03
C ARG A 46 -8.44 -21.73 7.98
N ALA A 47 -7.25 -21.12 8.00
CA ALA A 47 -6.97 -19.92 8.78
C ALA A 47 -7.93 -18.78 8.41
N ALA A 48 -8.19 -18.60 7.11
CA ALA A 48 -9.11 -17.58 6.59
C ALA A 48 -10.57 -17.76 7.08
N GLY A 49 -10.95 -18.97 7.53
CA GLY A 49 -12.28 -19.27 8.06
C GLY A 49 -12.41 -19.14 9.58
N ARG A 50 -11.32 -18.87 10.31
CA ARG A 50 -11.33 -18.68 11.77
C ARG A 50 -11.53 -17.21 12.11
N SER A 51 -12.39 -16.91 13.08
CA SER A 51 -12.66 -15.54 13.55
C SER A 51 -11.41 -14.79 14.01
N GLU A 52 -10.42 -15.51 14.52
CA GLU A 52 -9.17 -14.98 15.07
C GLU A 52 -8.23 -14.44 13.97
N PHE A 53 -8.38 -14.92 12.73
CA PHE A 53 -7.42 -14.69 11.65
C PHE A 53 -8.05 -14.21 10.34
N GLY A 54 -9.30 -14.59 10.08
CA GLY A 54 -9.97 -14.39 8.79
C GLY A 54 -9.91 -12.94 8.31
N PHE A 55 -10.15 -11.99 9.22
CA PHE A 55 -10.09 -10.55 8.92
C PHE A 55 -8.71 -10.07 8.45
N GLY A 56 -7.63 -10.78 8.80
CA GLY A 56 -6.27 -10.38 8.45
C GLY A 56 -5.88 -10.74 7.01
N PHE A 57 -6.60 -11.67 6.37
CA PHE A 57 -6.30 -12.08 5.01
C PHE A 57 -6.79 -11.04 3.98
N PRO A 58 -6.16 -10.96 2.79
CA PRO A 58 -6.73 -10.22 1.68
C PRO A 58 -8.11 -10.77 1.28
N HIS A 59 -9.12 -9.92 1.23
CA HIS A 59 -10.47 -10.28 0.78
C HIS A 59 -10.64 -9.96 -0.70
N MET A 60 -11.04 -10.97 -1.48
CA MET A 60 -11.10 -10.90 -2.94
C MET A 60 -12.51 -11.27 -3.43
N ASN A 61 -13.50 -10.43 -3.09
CA ASN A 61 -14.91 -10.65 -3.40
C ASN A 61 -15.14 -10.88 -4.92
N PHE A 62 -14.32 -10.26 -5.77
CA PHE A 62 -14.42 -10.40 -7.21
C PHE A 62 -14.17 -11.83 -7.72
N LEU A 63 -13.49 -12.69 -6.96
CA LEU A 63 -13.29 -14.09 -7.34
C LEU A 63 -14.62 -14.87 -7.36
N ALA A 64 -15.62 -14.44 -6.59
CA ALA A 64 -16.95 -15.04 -6.56
C ALA A 64 -17.89 -14.48 -7.65
N TRP A 65 -17.47 -13.46 -8.41
CA TRP A 65 -18.31 -12.86 -9.44
C TRP A 65 -18.53 -13.81 -10.62
N LYS A 66 -19.76 -13.81 -11.16
CA LYS A 66 -20.07 -14.52 -12.40
C LYS A 66 -19.17 -13.99 -13.52
N ASN A 67 -18.41 -14.88 -14.16
CA ASN A 67 -17.40 -14.54 -15.15
C ASN A 67 -16.19 -13.75 -14.61
N ALA A 68 -15.78 -13.91 -13.34
CA ALA A 68 -14.57 -13.30 -12.76
C ALA A 68 -13.34 -13.35 -13.70
N ARG A 69 -13.19 -14.44 -14.47
CA ARG A 69 -12.10 -14.63 -15.44
C ARG A 69 -12.06 -13.60 -16.58
N LYS A 70 -13.17 -12.93 -16.90
CA LYS A 70 -13.30 -11.93 -17.97
C LYS A 70 -12.92 -10.52 -17.55
N TYR A 71 -12.86 -10.24 -16.25
CA TYR A 71 -12.48 -8.92 -15.76
C TYR A 71 -10.97 -8.71 -15.92
N ALA A 72 -10.61 -7.56 -16.45
CA ALA A 72 -9.21 -7.14 -16.63
C ALA A 72 -8.69 -6.35 -15.41
N GLU A 73 -9.60 -5.70 -14.68
CA GLU A 73 -9.31 -4.97 -13.46
C GLU A 73 -10.46 -5.10 -12.44
N ALA A 74 -10.15 -4.89 -11.17
CA ALA A 74 -11.10 -4.79 -10.06
C ALA A 74 -10.74 -3.56 -9.22
N SER A 75 -11.75 -2.89 -8.62
CA SER A 75 -11.56 -1.70 -7.78
C SER A 75 -11.86 -2.00 -6.33
N GLY A 76 -10.99 -1.54 -5.43
CA GLY A 76 -11.04 -1.89 -4.03
C GLY A 76 -10.26 -0.91 -3.16
N VAL A 77 -9.87 -1.36 -1.97
CA VAL A 77 -9.08 -0.57 -1.00
C VAL A 77 -7.80 -1.30 -0.66
N ALA A 78 -6.70 -0.57 -0.59
CA ALA A 78 -5.43 -1.07 -0.10
C ALA A 78 -4.96 -0.23 1.09
N ALA A 79 -4.50 -0.91 2.12
CA ALA A 79 -3.78 -0.30 3.23
C ALA A 79 -2.43 -1.01 3.40
N ILE A 80 -1.33 -0.27 3.32
CA ILE A 80 0.00 -0.78 3.68
C ILE A 80 0.60 0.14 4.75
N ASN A 81 1.17 -0.44 5.80
CA ASN A 81 1.59 0.32 6.98
C ASN A 81 2.82 -0.33 7.64
N PRO A 82 3.77 0.47 8.17
CA PRO A 82 4.92 -0.05 8.90
C PRO A 82 4.60 -0.54 10.33
N SER A 83 3.44 -0.21 10.90
CA SER A 83 2.99 -0.75 12.19
C SER A 83 2.08 -1.95 11.98
N PHE A 84 2.50 -3.12 12.46
CA PHE A 84 1.70 -4.34 12.45
C PHE A 84 0.40 -4.19 13.24
N GLU A 85 0.44 -3.47 14.36
CA GLU A 85 -0.70 -3.18 15.22
C GLU A 85 -1.77 -2.44 14.43
N ARG A 86 -1.35 -1.39 13.69
CA ARG A 86 -2.24 -0.58 12.89
C ARG A 86 -2.80 -1.34 11.70
N VAL A 87 -2.01 -2.20 11.05
CA VAL A 87 -2.51 -3.12 9.99
C VAL A 87 -3.63 -4.01 10.53
N THR A 88 -3.45 -4.58 11.71
CA THR A 88 -4.43 -5.47 12.34
C THR A 88 -5.71 -4.71 12.71
N ASP A 89 -5.59 -3.50 13.27
CA ASP A 89 -6.73 -2.64 13.58
C ASP A 89 -7.50 -2.21 12.32
N LEU A 90 -6.80 -1.77 11.27
CA LEU A 90 -7.40 -1.45 9.97
C LEU A 90 -8.14 -2.63 9.37
N ALA A 91 -7.53 -3.81 9.37
CA ALA A 91 -8.13 -5.02 8.84
C ALA A 91 -9.44 -5.36 9.57
N LYS A 92 -9.48 -5.25 10.90
CA LYS A 92 -10.71 -5.43 11.69
C LYS A 92 -11.77 -4.37 11.38
N LYS A 93 -11.38 -3.09 11.32
CA LYS A 93 -12.29 -1.98 11.01
C LYS A 93 -12.91 -2.12 9.63
N ILE A 94 -12.11 -2.50 8.62
CA ILE A 94 -12.59 -2.73 7.26
C ILE A 94 -13.51 -3.96 7.24
N ALA A 95 -13.09 -5.09 7.81
CA ALA A 95 -13.87 -6.34 7.83
C ALA A 95 -15.22 -6.19 8.53
N GLY A 96 -15.27 -5.43 9.64
CA GLY A 96 -16.51 -5.14 10.38
C GLY A 96 -17.35 -4.02 9.78
N GLY A 97 -16.83 -3.29 8.79
CA GLY A 97 -17.51 -2.16 8.18
C GLY A 97 -18.59 -2.56 7.17
N PRO A 98 -19.65 -1.75 7.00
CA PRO A 98 -20.75 -2.05 6.07
C PRO A 98 -20.32 -2.03 4.58
N SER A 99 -19.13 -1.53 4.28
CA SER A 99 -18.57 -1.44 2.92
C SER A 99 -17.66 -2.62 2.57
N ALA A 100 -17.30 -3.50 3.51
CA ALA A 100 -16.37 -4.62 3.29
C ALA A 100 -16.78 -5.52 2.11
N SER A 101 -18.08 -5.78 1.99
CA SER A 101 -18.68 -6.60 0.94
C SER A 101 -18.91 -5.85 -0.37
N LYS A 102 -18.89 -4.51 -0.34
CA LYS A 102 -19.12 -3.66 -1.53
C LYS A 102 -17.87 -3.52 -2.39
N TYR A 103 -16.69 -3.55 -1.77
CA TYR A 103 -15.44 -3.50 -2.52
C TYR A 103 -15.22 -4.80 -3.31
N ALA A 104 -14.67 -4.70 -4.52
CA ALA A 104 -14.28 -5.88 -5.28
C ALA A 104 -13.17 -6.66 -4.56
N PHE A 105 -12.29 -5.93 -3.89
CA PHE A 105 -11.29 -6.48 -2.98
C PHE A 105 -10.93 -5.47 -1.89
N TRP A 106 -10.32 -5.95 -0.81
CA TRP A 106 -9.55 -5.11 0.08
C TRP A 106 -8.42 -5.92 0.73
N PHE A 107 -7.33 -5.26 1.10
CA PHE A 107 -6.26 -5.91 1.87
C PHE A 107 -5.53 -4.90 2.76
N CYS A 108 -4.97 -5.43 3.85
CA CYS A 108 -4.07 -4.70 4.73
C CYS A 108 -2.71 -5.43 4.79
N ALA A 109 -1.60 -4.71 4.63
CA ALA A 109 -0.26 -5.28 4.62
C ALA A 109 0.68 -4.60 5.60
N HIS A 110 1.47 -5.41 6.32
CA HIS A 110 2.56 -4.94 7.15
C HIS A 110 3.86 -4.92 6.33
N VAL A 111 4.44 -3.72 6.20
CA VAL A 111 5.68 -3.48 5.47
C VAL A 111 6.58 -2.60 6.34
N ASP A 112 7.48 -3.22 7.09
CA ASP A 112 8.34 -2.58 8.10
C ASP A 112 9.29 -1.51 7.53
N TRP A 113 9.77 -1.70 6.30
CA TRP A 113 10.63 -0.75 5.60
C TRP A 113 9.89 0.40 4.92
N LEU A 114 8.55 0.48 5.05
CA LEU A 114 7.76 1.56 4.48
C LEU A 114 7.95 2.86 5.30
N PRO A 115 8.25 4.01 4.67
CA PRO A 115 8.56 5.24 5.42
C PRO A 115 7.32 5.89 6.05
N ALA A 116 6.14 5.75 5.42
CA ALA A 116 4.87 6.31 5.87
C ALA A 116 3.70 5.41 5.45
N PRO A 117 2.57 5.40 6.18
CA PRO A 117 1.41 4.59 5.81
C PRO A 117 0.80 5.02 4.48
N ILE A 118 0.22 4.06 3.76
CA ILE A 118 -0.52 4.30 2.52
C ILE A 118 -1.89 3.63 2.64
N VAL A 119 -2.95 4.44 2.69
CA VAL A 119 -4.34 3.98 2.70
C VAL A 119 -5.09 4.67 1.56
N ARG A 120 -5.65 3.90 0.62
CA ARG A 120 -6.34 4.48 -0.54
C ARG A 120 -7.20 3.48 -1.31
N ASN A 121 -8.07 4.04 -2.15
CA ASN A 121 -8.68 3.29 -3.24
C ASN A 121 -7.58 2.78 -4.18
N ALA A 122 -7.70 1.52 -4.60
CA ALA A 122 -6.72 0.83 -5.41
C ALA A 122 -7.40 0.06 -6.55
N LYS A 123 -6.63 -0.14 -7.62
CA LYS A 123 -7.01 -1.06 -8.69
C LYS A 123 -6.11 -2.28 -8.65
N LEU A 124 -6.71 -3.43 -8.92
CA LEU A 124 -6.04 -4.71 -9.06
C LEU A 124 -6.18 -5.16 -10.51
N PHE A 125 -5.07 -5.42 -11.19
CA PHE A 125 -5.04 -5.76 -12.61
C PHE A 125 -4.74 -7.23 -12.83
N LYS A 126 -5.47 -7.87 -13.74
CA LYS A 126 -5.20 -9.24 -14.15
C LYS A 126 -4.00 -9.26 -15.09
N MET A 127 -2.85 -9.69 -14.60
CA MET A 127 -1.62 -9.72 -15.38
C MET A 127 -1.41 -11.06 -16.08
N TRP A 128 -1.72 -12.17 -15.39
CA TRP A 128 -1.75 -13.51 -15.97
C TRP A 128 -2.94 -14.29 -15.43
N ASP A 129 -3.12 -15.54 -15.87
CA ASP A 129 -4.18 -16.38 -15.32
C ASP A 129 -3.95 -16.65 -13.82
N GLY A 130 -4.95 -16.25 -13.02
CA GLY A 130 -4.89 -16.26 -11.55
C GLY A 130 -3.80 -15.40 -10.91
N PHE A 131 -3.08 -14.56 -11.66
CA PHE A 131 -2.03 -13.68 -11.12
C PHE A 131 -2.40 -12.21 -11.31
N TRP A 132 -2.53 -11.49 -10.20
CA TRP A 132 -3.02 -10.12 -10.17
C TRP A 132 -2.05 -9.19 -9.47
N VAL A 133 -2.00 -7.93 -9.91
CA VAL A 133 -1.07 -6.93 -9.36
C VAL A 133 -1.79 -5.62 -9.09
N ALA A 134 -1.65 -5.08 -7.88
CA ALA A 134 -2.12 -3.77 -7.48
C ALA A 134 -0.92 -2.82 -7.36
N PRO A 135 -0.77 -1.87 -8.28
CA PRO A 135 0.22 -0.81 -8.16
C PRO A 135 -0.31 0.31 -7.27
N LEU A 136 0.46 0.66 -6.24
CA LEU A 136 0.21 1.77 -5.34
C LEU A 136 1.36 2.77 -5.50
N VAL A 137 1.05 3.97 -5.96
CA VAL A 137 2.06 4.98 -6.24
C VAL A 137 2.18 5.91 -5.05
N GLU A 138 3.37 6.10 -4.51
CA GLU A 138 3.57 6.99 -3.34
C GLU A 138 3.01 8.39 -3.60
N SER A 139 3.44 8.99 -4.71
CA SER A 139 3.06 10.31 -5.18
C SER A 139 2.99 10.33 -6.70
N SER A 140 1.95 10.94 -7.26
CA SER A 140 1.83 11.18 -8.71
C SER A 140 2.61 12.40 -9.20
N ASN A 141 3.07 13.24 -8.28
CA ASN A 141 3.99 14.34 -8.53
C ASN A 141 5.35 14.03 -7.89
N VAL A 142 6.44 14.28 -8.61
CA VAL A 142 7.79 13.92 -8.19
C VAL A 142 8.73 15.10 -8.40
N ARG A 143 9.64 15.33 -7.46
CA ARG A 143 10.65 16.39 -7.59
C ARG A 143 11.74 15.94 -8.60
N PRO A 144 12.29 16.86 -9.42
CA PRO A 144 13.43 16.53 -10.28
C PRO A 144 14.57 15.88 -9.50
N GLY A 145 15.20 14.85 -10.07
CA GLY A 145 16.34 14.17 -9.46
C GLY A 145 16.01 13.28 -8.25
N THR A 146 14.73 13.07 -7.95
CA THR A 146 14.27 12.14 -6.90
C THR A 146 13.67 10.87 -7.49
N TRP A 147 12.95 10.08 -6.69
CA TRP A 147 12.42 8.77 -7.08
C TRP A 147 10.89 8.77 -7.12
N LEU A 148 10.32 8.26 -8.21
CA LEU A 148 8.94 7.79 -8.23
C LEU A 148 8.90 6.39 -7.60
N ASN A 149 8.34 6.28 -6.41
CA ASN A 149 8.16 5.00 -5.73
C ASN A 149 6.81 4.37 -6.10
N VAL A 150 6.86 3.15 -6.64
CA VAL A 150 5.69 2.33 -6.93
C VAL A 150 5.77 1.04 -6.13
N TYR A 151 4.79 0.84 -5.26
CA TYR A 151 4.61 -0.38 -4.49
C TYR A 151 3.72 -1.33 -5.28
N LEU A 152 4.27 -2.48 -5.69
CA LEU A 152 3.58 -3.50 -6.45
C LEU A 152 3.15 -4.61 -5.49
N VAL A 153 1.84 -4.73 -5.27
CA VAL A 153 1.27 -5.81 -4.47
C VAL A 153 0.80 -6.90 -5.43
N ALA A 154 1.49 -8.05 -5.43
CA ALA A 154 1.20 -9.16 -6.32
C ALA A 154 0.49 -10.29 -5.58
N PHE A 155 -0.48 -10.92 -6.22
CA PHE A 155 -1.28 -12.02 -5.70
C PHE A 155 -1.27 -13.20 -6.67
N ASN A 156 -1.05 -14.40 -6.15
CA ASN A 156 -1.24 -15.66 -6.85
C ASN A 156 -2.49 -16.36 -6.30
N PHE A 157 -3.56 -16.43 -7.07
CA PHE A 157 -4.82 -17.11 -6.73
C PHE A 157 -4.96 -18.47 -7.43
N THR A 158 -3.85 -19.14 -7.68
CA THR A 158 -3.84 -20.50 -8.26
C THR A 158 -3.32 -21.52 -7.27
N ASP A 159 -3.65 -22.79 -7.49
CA ASP A 159 -3.17 -23.93 -6.70
C ASP A 159 -1.72 -24.33 -7.02
N LYS A 160 -0.98 -23.50 -7.77
CA LYS A 160 0.41 -23.75 -8.15
C LYS A 160 1.26 -22.52 -7.88
N ALA A 161 2.51 -22.73 -7.50
CA ALA A 161 3.49 -21.65 -7.46
C ALA A 161 3.64 -21.02 -8.85
N GLN A 162 3.79 -19.70 -8.89
CA GLN A 162 4.03 -18.94 -10.12
C GLN A 162 5.28 -18.07 -9.97
N GLN A 163 6.10 -18.06 -11.01
CA GLN A 163 7.17 -17.08 -11.19
C GLN A 163 6.82 -16.20 -12.39
N ARG A 164 6.67 -14.90 -12.16
CA ARG A 164 6.24 -13.93 -13.17
C ARG A 164 7.12 -12.69 -13.12
N THR A 165 7.36 -12.10 -14.28
CA THR A 165 8.12 -10.84 -14.35
C THR A 165 7.33 -9.81 -15.15
N ILE A 166 7.13 -8.65 -14.56
CA ILE A 166 6.56 -7.48 -15.24
C ILE A 166 7.68 -6.77 -16.01
N ARG A 167 7.36 -6.26 -17.19
CA ARG A 167 8.27 -5.40 -17.97
C ARG A 167 7.77 -3.98 -17.92
N ALA A 168 8.61 -3.05 -17.48
CA ALA A 168 8.34 -1.63 -17.65
C ALA A 168 8.80 -1.18 -19.03
N LYS A 169 7.94 -0.47 -19.75
CA LYS A 169 8.24 0.21 -21.01
C LYS A 169 8.41 1.70 -20.73
N ASP A 170 9.31 2.32 -21.48
CA ASP A 170 9.56 3.77 -21.42
C ASP A 170 9.94 4.27 -20.01
N ALA A 171 10.52 3.38 -19.20
CA ALA A 171 10.91 3.63 -17.82
C ALA A 171 12.42 3.40 -17.66
N PRO A 172 13.19 4.39 -17.16
CA PRO A 172 14.61 4.22 -16.87
C PRO A 172 14.81 3.45 -15.55
N ILE A 173 14.34 2.21 -15.48
CA ILE A 173 14.45 1.39 -14.25
C ILE A 173 15.91 0.98 -14.05
N PRO A 174 16.54 1.34 -12.92
CA PRO A 174 17.91 0.91 -12.62
C PRO A 174 18.04 -0.61 -12.58
N GLU A 175 19.20 -1.14 -12.94
CA GLU A 175 19.43 -2.60 -12.99
C GLU A 175 19.13 -3.28 -11.64
N GLU A 176 19.53 -2.64 -10.55
CA GLU A 176 19.30 -3.11 -9.18
C GLU A 176 17.81 -3.19 -8.80
N MET A 177 16.95 -2.42 -9.47
CA MET A 177 15.50 -2.42 -9.23
C MET A 177 14.75 -3.40 -10.14
N LYS A 178 15.38 -3.97 -11.17
CA LYS A 178 14.70 -4.89 -12.09
C LYS A 178 14.25 -6.19 -11.40
N ALA A 179 14.97 -6.63 -10.37
CA ALA A 179 14.58 -7.79 -9.58
C ALA A 179 13.23 -7.57 -8.86
N SER A 180 12.92 -6.33 -8.48
CA SER A 180 11.62 -5.94 -7.87
C SER A 180 10.44 -5.96 -8.85
N LEU A 181 10.66 -6.34 -10.11
CA LEU A 181 9.60 -6.63 -11.08
C LEU A 181 9.36 -8.12 -11.26
N THR A 182 10.19 -8.96 -10.63
CA THR A 182 10.07 -10.42 -10.66
C THR A 182 9.47 -10.92 -9.35
N PHE A 183 8.36 -11.64 -9.49
CA PHE A 183 7.60 -12.21 -8.40
C PHE A 183 7.71 -13.73 -8.45
N THR A 184 8.10 -14.33 -7.33
CA THR A 184 8.02 -15.77 -7.11
C THR A 184 7.07 -16.00 -5.95
N LEU A 185 5.85 -16.44 -6.26
CA LEU A 185 4.78 -16.59 -5.27
C LEU A 185 4.29 -18.04 -5.22
N PRO A 186 4.29 -18.67 -4.03
CA PRO A 186 3.56 -19.93 -3.80
C PRO A 186 2.06 -19.79 -4.10
N ALA A 187 1.37 -20.92 -4.13
CA ALA A 187 -0.08 -20.94 -4.31
C ALA A 187 -0.78 -20.09 -3.24
N TRP A 188 -1.80 -19.33 -3.63
CA TRP A 188 -2.64 -18.55 -2.71
C TRP A 188 -1.92 -17.53 -1.83
N ARG A 189 -0.72 -17.09 -2.23
CA ARG A 189 0.11 -16.11 -1.52
C ARG A 189 0.18 -14.77 -2.23
N TRP A 190 0.69 -13.78 -1.50
CA TRP A 190 0.88 -12.43 -1.98
C TRP A 190 2.15 -11.81 -1.41
N THR A 191 2.61 -10.72 -2.01
CA THR A 191 3.80 -9.99 -1.57
C THR A 191 3.72 -8.52 -1.95
N VAL A 192 4.51 -7.69 -1.28
CA VAL A 192 4.72 -6.28 -1.63
C VAL A 192 6.17 -6.10 -2.05
N GLN A 193 6.39 -5.56 -3.24
CA GLN A 193 7.70 -5.14 -3.72
C GLN A 193 7.67 -3.64 -4.03
N ARG A 194 8.81 -2.96 -3.88
CA ARG A 194 8.97 -1.56 -4.30
C ARG A 194 9.87 -1.50 -5.53
N VAL A 195 9.41 -0.76 -6.52
CA VAL A 195 10.23 -0.29 -7.64
C VAL A 195 10.36 1.22 -7.51
N SER A 196 11.60 1.71 -7.49
CA SER A 196 11.91 3.13 -7.49
C SER A 196 12.42 3.52 -8.87
N ILE A 197 11.78 4.51 -9.49
CA ILE A 197 12.07 4.95 -10.85
C ILE A 197 12.66 6.37 -10.77
N PRO A 198 13.86 6.62 -11.30
CA PRO A 198 14.51 7.91 -11.16
C PRO A 198 13.80 8.96 -12.02
N ALA A 199 13.48 10.10 -11.42
CA ALA A 199 12.87 11.25 -12.10
C ALA A 199 13.94 12.08 -12.83
N THR A 200 14.58 11.48 -13.84
CA THR A 200 15.67 12.07 -14.64
C THR A 200 15.19 12.75 -15.92
N LEU A 201 13.93 12.54 -16.31
CA LEU A 201 13.33 13.20 -17.47
C LEU A 201 13.06 14.69 -17.17
N ALA A 202 12.86 15.47 -18.23
CA ALA A 202 12.51 16.89 -18.10
C ALA A 202 11.21 17.10 -17.30
N PRO A 203 11.04 18.26 -16.63
CA PRO A 203 9.77 18.62 -16.01
C PRO A 203 8.60 18.52 -16.99
N GLY A 204 7.46 18.04 -16.50
CA GLY A 204 6.29 17.77 -17.32
C GLY A 204 5.63 16.44 -16.95
N GLU A 205 4.61 16.08 -17.73
CA GLU A 205 3.87 14.85 -17.51
C GLU A 205 4.44 13.70 -18.34
N HIS A 206 4.47 12.53 -17.72
CA HIS A 206 5.10 11.33 -18.25
C HIS A 206 4.17 10.13 -18.00
N THR A 207 4.28 9.12 -18.85
CA THR A 207 3.52 7.87 -18.72
C THR A 207 4.46 6.69 -18.70
N LEU A 208 4.23 5.74 -17.78
CA LEU A 208 4.95 4.47 -17.70
C LEU A 208 3.99 3.32 -17.97
N GLY A 209 4.40 2.37 -18.80
CA GLY A 209 3.64 1.15 -19.07
C GLY A 209 4.27 -0.06 -18.40
N PHE A 210 3.46 -0.89 -17.73
CA PHE A 210 3.88 -2.15 -17.12
C PHE A 210 3.12 -3.29 -17.79
N THR A 211 3.84 -4.20 -18.45
CA THR A 211 3.24 -5.22 -19.34
C THR A 211 3.84 -6.60 -19.12
N THR A 212 3.15 -7.64 -19.62
CA THR A 212 3.60 -9.04 -19.51
C THR A 212 4.28 -9.61 -20.77
N LYS A 213 4.19 -8.93 -21.92
CA LYS A 213 4.68 -9.44 -23.24
C LYS A 213 6.06 -8.88 -23.62
N THR A 214 6.83 -9.67 -24.37
CA THR A 214 8.22 -9.40 -24.81
C THR A 214 8.36 -8.93 -26.28
N GLY A 215 7.27 -8.83 -27.05
CA GLY A 215 7.34 -8.61 -28.51
C GLY A 215 7.52 -7.15 -28.94
N THR A 216 8.23 -6.97 -30.06
CA THR A 216 8.42 -5.77 -30.89
C THR A 216 7.16 -5.38 -31.70
N GLU A 217 5.97 -5.70 -31.20
CA GLU A 217 4.75 -5.13 -31.77
C GLU A 217 4.79 -3.63 -31.49
N ARG A 218 4.98 -2.87 -32.58
CA ARG A 218 4.76 -1.42 -32.66
C ARG A 218 3.68 -1.07 -31.66
N ALA A 219 4.06 -0.23 -30.70
CA ALA A 219 3.14 0.42 -29.81
C ALA A 219 1.94 0.88 -30.64
N ALA A 220 0.81 0.18 -30.54
CA ALA A 220 -0.42 0.90 -30.45
C ALA A 220 -0.16 1.82 -29.28
N THR A 221 0.18 3.06 -29.60
CA THR A 221 0.38 4.13 -28.66
C THR A 221 -0.79 4.00 -27.71
N ALA A 222 -0.55 3.50 -26.50
CA ALA A 222 -1.54 3.50 -25.44
C ALA A 222 -1.65 4.94 -24.92
N ILE A 223 -1.78 5.90 -25.84
CA ILE A 223 -2.82 6.90 -25.73
C ILE A 223 -4.10 6.07 -25.75
N ALA A 224 -4.45 5.47 -24.60
CA ALA A 224 -5.85 5.39 -24.28
C ALA A 224 -6.31 6.84 -24.35
N VAL A 225 -6.97 7.19 -25.45
CA VAL A 225 -7.66 8.45 -25.68
C VAL A 225 -8.76 8.49 -24.63
N GLY A 226 -8.37 8.92 -23.45
CA GLY A 226 -9.15 9.04 -22.24
C GLY A 226 -8.21 9.72 -21.28
N LEU A 227 -8.50 10.98 -20.94
CA LEU A 227 -7.68 11.81 -20.05
C LEU A 227 -7.32 11.00 -18.78
N LEU A 228 -6.14 10.38 -18.76
CA LEU A 228 -5.60 9.84 -17.52
C LEU A 228 -5.30 11.04 -16.64
N SER A 229 -6.06 11.23 -15.56
CA SER A 229 -5.67 12.21 -14.56
C SER A 229 -4.41 11.71 -13.86
N LEU A 230 -3.59 12.64 -13.36
CA LEU A 230 -2.35 12.31 -12.68
C LEU A 230 -2.59 11.32 -11.53
N GLY A 231 -1.75 10.30 -11.44
CA GLY A 231 -1.85 9.26 -10.41
C GLY A 231 -2.89 8.18 -10.67
N THR A 232 -3.68 8.29 -11.74
CA THR A 232 -4.54 7.18 -12.14
C THR A 232 -3.72 6.08 -12.77
N VAL A 233 -4.04 4.85 -12.37
CA VAL A 233 -3.56 3.64 -13.03
C VAL A 233 -4.72 3.05 -13.82
N VAL A 234 -4.47 2.69 -15.08
CA VAL A 234 -5.49 2.05 -15.94
C VAL A 234 -4.97 0.81 -16.61
N HIS A 235 -5.89 -0.10 -16.94
CA HIS A 235 -5.58 -1.26 -17.74
C HIS A 235 -5.09 -0.86 -19.13
N MET A 236 -4.03 -1.49 -19.63
CA MET A 236 -3.52 -1.25 -20.99
C MET A 236 -4.30 -2.07 -22.03
N PRO A 237 -5.06 -1.46 -22.95
CA PRO A 237 -5.79 -2.21 -23.97
C PRO A 237 -4.88 -3.08 -24.84
N GLY A 238 -5.31 -4.30 -25.19
CA GLY A 238 -4.56 -5.21 -26.08
C GLY A 238 -3.36 -5.95 -25.47
N SER A 239 -3.00 -5.63 -24.22
CA SER A 239 -1.96 -6.33 -23.46
C SER A 239 -2.44 -6.64 -22.04
N ALA A 240 -1.93 -7.69 -21.39
CA ALA A 240 -2.11 -7.79 -19.95
C ALA A 240 -1.09 -6.84 -19.31
N GLY A 241 -1.59 -5.78 -18.66
CA GLY A 241 -0.75 -4.70 -18.16
C GLY A 241 -1.53 -3.50 -17.63
N PHE A 242 -0.80 -2.53 -17.11
CA PHE A 242 -1.33 -1.26 -16.62
C PHE A 242 -0.39 -0.09 -16.96
N SER A 243 -0.93 1.12 -17.05
CA SER A 243 -0.16 2.34 -17.23
C SER A 243 -0.37 3.31 -16.09
N LEU A 244 0.66 4.10 -15.79
CA LEU A 244 0.67 5.13 -14.76
C LEU A 244 1.06 6.47 -15.38
N ARG A 245 0.25 7.51 -15.16
CA ARG A 245 0.62 8.91 -15.47
C ARG A 245 1.14 9.61 -14.22
N TYR A 246 2.32 10.23 -14.33
CA TYR A 246 2.95 11.01 -13.26
C TYR A 246 3.50 12.32 -13.81
N ARG A 247 3.85 13.25 -12.93
CA ARG A 247 4.43 14.55 -13.30
C ARG A 247 5.76 14.75 -12.58
N ILE A 248 6.79 15.10 -13.35
CA ILE A 248 8.03 15.66 -12.81
C ILE A 248 7.82 17.17 -12.71
N LEU A 249 7.97 17.71 -11.51
CA LEU A 249 7.69 19.11 -11.22
C LEU A 249 8.78 20.02 -11.79
N SER A 250 8.45 21.29 -12.04
CA SER A 250 9.50 22.28 -12.32
C SER A 250 10.32 22.55 -11.05
N PRO A 251 11.59 23.01 -11.16
CA PRO A 251 12.42 23.33 -10.00
C PRO A 251 11.77 24.34 -9.04
N GLU A 252 11.03 25.31 -9.57
CA GLU A 252 10.36 26.36 -8.78
C GLU A 252 9.22 25.78 -7.93
N VAL A 253 8.41 24.90 -8.55
CA VAL A 253 7.34 24.20 -7.84
C VAL A 253 7.92 23.22 -6.83
N ALA A 254 8.98 22.48 -7.18
CA ALA A 254 9.65 21.55 -6.28
C ALA A 254 10.23 22.26 -5.04
N LYS A 255 10.78 23.48 -5.20
CA LYS A 255 11.22 24.32 -4.10
C LYS A 255 10.05 24.71 -3.19
N THR A 256 8.97 25.23 -3.77
CA THR A 256 7.74 25.59 -3.03
C THR A 256 7.22 24.43 -2.18
N ILE A 257 7.18 23.22 -2.75
CA ILE A 257 6.74 22.02 -2.01
C ILE A 257 7.70 21.68 -0.88
N THR A 258 9.00 21.87 -1.06
CA THR A 258 10.01 21.63 0.00
C THR A 258 9.85 22.61 1.16
N ASP A 259 9.55 23.88 0.87
CA ASP A 259 9.28 24.90 1.88
C ASP A 259 8.01 24.54 2.68
N TRP A 260 6.94 24.13 2.00
CA TRP A 260 5.69 23.71 2.64
C TRP A 260 5.79 22.38 3.40
N GLU A 261 6.58 21.42 2.92
CA GLU A 261 6.89 20.19 3.65
C GLU A 261 7.58 20.54 4.98
N THR A 262 8.60 21.40 4.92
CA THR A 262 9.35 21.85 6.11
C THR A 262 8.44 22.59 7.07
N TRP A 263 7.65 23.53 6.58
CA TRP A 263 6.66 24.25 7.38
C TRP A 263 5.63 23.31 8.02
N GLY A 264 5.16 22.29 7.30
CA GLY A 264 4.21 21.30 7.82
C GLY A 264 4.77 20.49 8.98
N VAL A 265 6.03 20.03 8.86
CA VAL A 265 6.72 19.31 9.93
C VAL A 265 6.98 20.22 11.14
N GLU A 266 7.39 21.47 10.93
CA GLU A 266 7.56 22.45 12.01
C GLU A 266 6.23 22.80 12.70
N SER A 267 5.16 22.92 11.93
CA SER A 267 3.80 23.15 12.46
C SER A 267 3.38 22.00 13.37
N ALA A 268 3.59 20.75 12.93
CA ALA A 268 3.36 19.58 13.78
C ALA A 268 4.25 19.59 15.04
N ALA A 269 5.52 19.97 14.93
CA ALA A 269 6.42 20.08 16.08
C ALA A 269 5.93 21.12 17.12
N ARG A 270 5.42 22.27 16.67
CA ARG A 270 4.82 23.28 17.55
C ARG A 270 3.57 22.78 18.28
N ARG A 271 2.81 21.85 17.69
CA ARG A 271 1.65 21.23 18.37
C ARG A 271 2.09 20.36 19.55
N PHE A 272 3.18 19.61 19.41
CA PHE A 272 3.77 18.88 20.54
C PHE A 272 4.22 19.85 21.65
N GLU A 273 4.87 20.95 21.29
CA GLU A 273 5.33 21.96 22.25
C GLU A 273 4.17 22.63 22.98
N ALA A 274 3.13 23.03 22.25
CA ALA A 274 1.92 23.63 22.81
C ALA A 274 1.19 22.67 23.77
N ALA A 275 1.24 21.37 23.51
CA ALA A 275 0.67 20.34 24.36
C ALA A 275 1.61 19.86 25.50
N ASN A 276 2.82 20.40 25.61
CA ASN A 276 3.88 19.90 26.49
C ASN A 276 4.10 18.38 26.34
N ALA A 277 4.03 17.88 25.10
CA ALA A 277 4.10 16.46 24.77
C ALA A 277 5.47 16.09 24.21
N LEU A 278 5.98 14.93 24.64
CA LEU A 278 7.25 14.38 24.16
C LEU A 278 7.07 13.12 23.31
N ALA A 279 5.84 12.60 23.26
CA ALA A 279 5.51 11.38 22.55
C ALA A 279 4.03 11.32 22.17
N ILE A 280 3.72 10.36 21.31
CA ILE A 280 2.37 9.86 21.05
C ILE A 280 2.25 8.46 21.64
N VAL A 281 1.13 8.15 22.28
CA VAL A 281 0.80 6.78 22.66
C VAL A 281 -0.07 6.15 21.57
N ASP A 282 0.32 4.97 21.10
CA ASP A 282 -0.46 4.21 20.11
C ASP A 282 -1.68 3.50 20.73
N ILE A 283 -2.48 2.85 19.88
CA ILE A 283 -3.67 2.07 20.30
C ILE A 283 -3.39 0.94 21.30
N ARG A 284 -2.13 0.54 21.49
CA ARG A 284 -1.72 -0.50 22.46
C ARG A 284 -1.06 0.07 23.70
N GLY A 285 -0.96 1.40 23.83
CA GLY A 285 -0.28 2.03 24.96
C GLY A 285 1.22 2.23 24.75
N SER A 286 1.77 1.91 23.57
CA SER A 286 3.20 2.06 23.30
C SER A 286 3.53 3.52 23.05
N ARG A 287 4.56 4.01 23.74
CA ARG A 287 5.03 5.39 23.63
C ARG A 287 5.98 5.53 22.43
N ILE A 288 5.60 6.35 21.45
CA ILE A 288 6.39 6.67 20.25
C ILE A 288 6.94 8.11 20.38
N PRO A 289 8.27 8.30 20.37
CA PRO A 289 8.87 9.63 20.54
C PRO A 289 8.44 10.65 19.47
N LYS A 290 8.33 11.94 19.86
CA LYS A 290 8.06 13.08 18.95
C LYS A 290 8.90 13.01 17.68
N GLU A 291 10.21 12.84 17.80
CA GLU A 291 11.12 12.82 16.65
C GLU A 291 10.83 11.67 15.68
N THR A 292 10.44 10.49 16.20
CA THR A 292 10.04 9.36 15.36
C THR A 292 8.74 9.63 14.62
N ILE A 293 7.77 10.28 15.27
CA ILE A 293 6.51 10.70 14.64
C ILE A 293 6.77 11.73 13.54
N LEU A 294 7.55 12.76 13.81
CA LEU A 294 7.88 13.81 12.82
C LEU A 294 8.68 13.24 11.63
N ALA A 295 9.62 12.32 11.90
CA ALA A 295 10.38 11.64 10.85
C ALA A 295 9.51 10.79 9.93
N ARG A 296 8.43 10.17 10.45
CA ARG A 296 7.44 9.42 9.67
C ARG A 296 6.39 10.32 9.01
N PHE A 297 6.09 11.47 9.59
CA PHE A 297 5.15 12.44 9.01
C PHE A 297 5.71 13.11 7.76
N ARG A 298 7.00 13.46 7.76
CA ARG A 298 7.65 14.08 6.60
C ARG A 298 7.41 13.32 5.27
N PRO A 299 7.68 12.00 5.16
CA PRO A 299 7.40 11.25 3.93
C PRO A 299 5.90 11.06 3.65
N TYR A 300 5.01 11.26 4.62
CA TYR A 300 3.56 11.28 4.40
C TYR A 300 3.10 12.55 3.64
N LEU A 301 3.81 13.67 3.83
CA LEU A 301 3.63 14.92 3.09
C LEU A 301 4.23 14.84 1.67
N THR A 302 3.71 13.91 0.87
CA THR A 302 4.15 13.73 -0.51
C THR A 302 3.91 14.99 -1.35
N PRO A 303 4.65 15.19 -2.46
CA PRO A 303 4.40 16.32 -3.35
C PRO A 303 2.96 16.43 -3.83
N SER A 304 2.27 15.29 -4.09
CA SER A 304 0.85 15.31 -4.45
C SER A 304 -0.05 15.76 -3.31
N VAL A 305 0.23 15.38 -2.06
CA VAL A 305 -0.53 15.83 -0.89
C VAL A 305 -0.37 17.33 -0.69
N ILE A 306 0.88 17.83 -0.73
CA ILE A 306 1.15 19.26 -0.56
C ILE A 306 0.47 20.09 -1.66
N LEU A 307 0.62 19.70 -2.93
CA LEU A 307 -0.03 20.42 -4.03
C LEU A 307 -1.55 20.46 -3.88
N ALA A 308 -2.18 19.34 -3.49
CA ALA A 308 -3.61 19.31 -3.23
C ALA A 308 -4.02 20.27 -2.10
N CYS A 309 -3.21 20.40 -1.05
CA CYS A 309 -3.45 21.37 0.03
C CYS A 309 -3.26 22.82 -0.43
N LEU A 310 -2.30 23.10 -1.31
CA LEU A 310 -2.09 24.45 -1.86
C LEU A 310 -3.23 24.87 -2.78
N GLU A 311 -3.90 23.91 -3.43
CA GLU A 311 -5.04 24.12 -4.30
C GLU A 311 -6.39 24.16 -3.54
N ASP A 312 -6.41 23.83 -2.24
CA ASP A 312 -7.60 23.86 -1.40
C ASP A 312 -8.02 25.30 -1.08
N LYS A 313 -9.01 25.78 -1.85
CA LYS A 313 -9.58 27.13 -1.71
C LYS A 313 -10.50 27.29 -0.50
N GLU A 314 -11.00 26.21 0.08
CA GLU A 314 -11.95 26.28 1.19
C GLU A 314 -11.23 26.48 2.52
N LYS A 315 -10.19 25.69 2.77
CA LYS A 315 -9.40 25.75 4.03
C LYS A 315 -8.23 26.72 3.94
N GLY A 316 -7.68 26.90 2.74
CA GLY A 316 -6.38 27.53 2.55
C GLY A 316 -5.22 26.61 2.95
N PRO A 317 -4.00 26.91 2.48
CA PRO A 317 -2.88 25.98 2.51
C PRO A 317 -2.40 25.62 3.92
N GLN A 318 -2.37 26.59 4.84
CA GLN A 318 -1.91 26.37 6.21
C GLN A 318 -2.83 25.43 6.99
N ALA A 319 -4.15 25.63 6.89
CA ALA A 319 -5.11 24.81 7.60
C ALA A 319 -5.20 23.40 6.98
N ALA A 320 -5.15 23.29 5.65
CA ALA A 320 -5.11 22.01 4.95
C ALA A 320 -3.86 21.17 5.34
N ILE A 321 -2.66 21.76 5.31
CA ILE A 321 -1.43 21.05 5.69
C ILE A 321 -1.41 20.69 7.18
N THR A 322 -1.98 21.54 8.04
CA THR A 322 -2.12 21.23 9.47
C THR A 322 -3.02 20.01 9.69
N ALA A 323 -4.13 19.92 8.95
CA ALA A 323 -5.03 18.77 8.99
C ALA A 323 -4.37 17.48 8.50
N CYS A 324 -3.41 17.54 7.57
CA CYS A 324 -2.66 16.35 7.15
C CYS A 324 -1.92 15.66 8.31
N PHE A 325 -1.54 16.39 9.36
CA PHE A 325 -0.96 15.77 10.55
C PHE A 325 -1.99 14.91 11.29
N ASP A 326 -3.25 15.35 11.36
CA ASP A 326 -4.33 14.58 11.99
C ASP A 326 -4.62 13.31 11.19
N ASP A 327 -4.71 13.44 9.87
CA ASP A 327 -4.87 12.30 8.95
C ASP A 327 -3.71 11.31 9.09
N PHE A 328 -2.47 11.82 9.16
CA PHE A 328 -1.29 10.99 9.39
C PHE A 328 -1.35 10.25 10.73
N ILE A 329 -1.74 10.91 11.82
CA ILE A 329 -1.86 10.25 13.13
C ILE A 329 -2.95 9.19 13.11
N TYR A 330 -4.09 9.46 12.47
CA TYR A 330 -5.11 8.45 12.28
C TYR A 330 -4.57 7.27 11.45
N ASP A 331 -3.90 7.51 10.33
CA ASP A 331 -3.38 6.45 9.46
C ASP A 331 -2.26 5.66 10.13
N ALA A 332 -1.35 6.32 10.85
CA ALA A 332 -0.16 5.71 11.44
C ALA A 332 -0.46 4.99 12.76
N VAL A 333 -1.29 5.56 13.63
CA VAL A 333 -1.54 5.04 14.99
C VAL A 333 -3.01 4.78 15.31
N GLY A 334 -3.95 5.17 14.46
CA GLY A 334 -5.37 4.81 14.61
C GLY A 334 -6.17 5.69 15.58
N ILE A 335 -5.68 6.89 15.89
CA ILE A 335 -6.29 7.80 16.86
C ILE A 335 -6.88 9.02 16.15
N ASP A 336 -8.16 9.29 16.41
CA ASP A 336 -8.88 10.46 15.89
C ASP A 336 -8.54 11.72 16.72
N GLY A 337 -7.75 12.62 16.12
CA GLY A 337 -7.28 13.84 16.74
C GLY A 337 -6.01 13.62 17.58
N PRO A 338 -4.86 14.19 17.19
CA PRO A 338 -3.58 13.91 17.83
C PRO A 338 -3.50 14.38 19.28
N GLU A 339 -4.33 15.34 19.69
CA GLU A 339 -4.40 15.84 21.07
C GLU A 339 -4.77 14.72 22.06
N LYS A 340 -5.56 13.73 21.62
CA LYS A 340 -5.90 12.56 22.44
C LYS A 340 -4.74 11.58 22.57
N ALA A 341 -3.77 11.67 21.67
CA ALA A 341 -2.64 10.76 21.56
C ALA A 341 -1.38 11.34 22.24
N PHE A 342 -1.31 12.66 22.43
CA PHE A 342 -0.18 13.35 23.03
C PHE A 342 0.03 12.98 24.49
N VAL A 343 1.29 12.68 24.84
CA VAL A 343 1.68 12.36 26.22
C VAL A 343 2.91 13.17 26.62
N GLY A 344 2.80 13.80 27.79
CA GLY A 344 3.86 14.57 28.44
C GLY A 344 4.95 13.70 29.07
N PRO A 345 5.88 14.31 29.82
CA PRO A 345 6.96 13.61 30.54
C PRO A 345 6.47 12.40 31.32
#